data_AF-A0AAJ8DZK0-F1
#
_entry.id   AF-A0AAJ8DZK0-F1
#
_cell.length_a   1.000
_cell.length_b   1.000
_cell.length_c   1.000
_cell.angle_alpha   90.00
_cell.angle_beta   90.00
_cell.angle_gamma   90.00
#
_symmetry.space_group_name_H-M   'P 1'
#
loop_
_entity.id
_entity.type
_entity.pdbx_description
1 polymer ?
#
loop_
_entity_poly.entity_id
_entity_poly.type
_entity_poly.pdbx_seq_one_letter_code
_entity_poly.pdbx_strand_id
1 'polypeptide(L)'
;MARNNVYNLPLILLLLLSLTLPILSTPLPSSQSESQSQSHWVDIWTAMPQLTEPANLPPAPFVGTPSPSPLPILYTPLINIRTPTPSIFPNTTLRQTLRLTQPASTIRLRLSNAFGSTDLPITSVAISLPPNNTLGSASIIPDTSTPISFDGDTSILVPAGSLIVSEPITLPKQASTTLTVDLYLESGQNGTDITSHPGSRTTSWMGFGDLVGEDSIVGGDVVGVEHWYFISTIEALLPDTYHGWPDLLLPYLHNNPQTNTLSLLNQAAGGNRLLHDGLGPNTLSRIDRDVLSHSRITHAIVFEGVNDIGTASTSPTAQQITNNHAAPRRRD
;
A
#
# COMPACT_ATOMS: atom_id res chain seq x y z
N MET A 1 -11.53 17.76 -83.42
CA MET A 1 -11.90 16.57 -82.63
C MET A 1 -10.68 16.13 -81.82
N ALA A 2 -10.89 15.72 -80.57
CA ALA A 2 -9.91 15.33 -79.55
C ALA A 2 -9.24 16.46 -78.72
N ARG A 3 -9.15 16.16 -77.42
CA ARG A 3 -8.94 16.96 -76.20
C ARG A 3 -7.54 17.58 -76.03
N ASN A 4 -7.44 18.71 -75.32
CA ASN A 4 -6.82 18.81 -73.97
C ASN A 4 -6.65 20.27 -73.47
N ASN A 5 -6.90 20.46 -72.16
CA ASN A 5 -6.34 21.42 -71.19
C ASN A 5 -6.36 22.93 -71.54
N VAL A 6 -6.70 23.87 -70.64
CA VAL A 6 -6.10 24.15 -69.33
C VAL A 6 -7.08 25.03 -68.54
N TYR A 7 -7.29 24.72 -67.26
CA TYR A 7 -7.79 25.66 -66.25
C TYR A 7 -6.60 26.37 -65.60
N ASN A 8 -6.65 27.70 -65.47
CA ASN A 8 -6.02 28.44 -64.38
C ASN A 8 -6.62 29.85 -64.20
N LEU A 9 -7.44 29.96 -63.14
CA LEU A 9 -7.64 31.09 -62.19
C LEU A 9 -8.17 32.45 -62.71
N PRO A 10 -8.83 33.32 -61.90
CA PRO A 10 -8.77 33.40 -60.42
C PRO A 10 -10.11 33.54 -59.65
N LEU A 11 -9.98 33.19 -58.37
CA LEU A 11 -10.66 33.65 -57.15
C LEU A 11 -11.74 34.75 -57.30
N ILE A 12 -12.99 34.43 -56.94
CA ILE A 12 -14.04 35.39 -56.57
C ILE A 12 -14.65 34.97 -55.24
N LEU A 13 -14.53 35.88 -54.27
CA LEU A 13 -15.19 35.91 -52.97
C LEU A 13 -16.71 36.05 -53.18
N LEU A 14 -17.52 35.15 -52.62
CA LEU A 14 -18.98 35.28 -52.62
C LEU A 14 -19.52 35.23 -51.18
N LEU A 15 -20.04 36.39 -50.76
CA LEU A 15 -20.90 36.57 -49.58
C LEU A 15 -22.17 35.72 -49.77
N LEU A 16 -22.51 34.89 -48.79
CA LEU A 16 -23.83 34.25 -48.68
C LEU A 16 -24.56 34.82 -47.46
N LEU A 17 -25.51 35.74 -47.72
CA LEU A 17 -26.62 35.98 -46.80
C LEU A 17 -27.59 34.78 -46.92
N SER A 18 -27.78 34.05 -45.83
CA SER A 18 -28.90 33.11 -45.70
C SER A 18 -29.81 33.59 -44.58
N LEU A 19 -31.10 33.69 -44.89
CA LEU A 19 -32.16 34.06 -43.95
C LEU A 19 -32.28 32.98 -42.86
N THR A 20 -32.13 33.39 -41.60
CA THR A 20 -32.48 32.56 -40.44
C THR A 20 -33.93 32.84 -40.04
N LEU A 21 -34.78 31.82 -40.13
CA LEU A 21 -36.02 31.77 -39.35
C LEU A 21 -35.64 31.46 -37.89
N PRO A 22 -36.24 32.11 -36.88
CA PRO A 22 -36.02 31.71 -35.50
C PRO A 22 -36.81 30.43 -35.23
N ILE A 23 -36.11 29.30 -35.16
CA ILE A 23 -36.64 28.13 -34.44
C ILE A 23 -36.53 28.51 -32.97
N LEU A 24 -37.68 28.67 -32.32
CA LEU A 24 -37.78 28.80 -30.87
C LEU A 24 -37.38 27.45 -30.25
N SER A 25 -36.09 27.21 -30.10
CA SER A 25 -35.58 26.11 -29.31
C SER A 25 -35.76 26.49 -27.84
N THR A 26 -36.89 26.11 -27.24
CA THR A 26 -36.96 26.03 -25.78
C THR A 26 -35.86 25.05 -25.35
N PRO A 27 -34.86 25.46 -24.56
CA PRO A 27 -33.97 24.48 -23.97
C PRO A 27 -34.86 23.59 -23.09
N LEU A 28 -34.92 22.30 -23.42
CA LEU A 28 -35.28 21.30 -22.43
C LEU A 28 -34.39 21.59 -21.21
N PRO A 29 -34.92 21.64 -19.98
CA PRO A 29 -34.05 21.66 -18.83
C PRO A 29 -33.20 20.41 -18.95
N SER A 30 -31.92 20.61 -19.29
CA SER A 30 -30.90 19.61 -19.12
C SER A 30 -30.82 19.38 -17.62
N SER A 31 -31.67 18.49 -17.10
CA SER A 31 -31.33 17.72 -15.92
C SER A 31 -30.21 16.77 -16.34
N GLN A 32 -29.04 17.33 -16.64
CA GLN A 32 -27.88 16.74 -16.04
C GLN A 32 -28.15 16.88 -14.55
N SER A 33 -28.71 15.83 -13.94
CA SER A 33 -28.17 15.52 -12.64
C SER A 33 -26.67 15.46 -12.91
N GLU A 34 -25.92 16.44 -12.42
CA GLU A 34 -24.60 16.10 -11.95
C GLU A 34 -24.85 14.83 -11.15
N SER A 35 -24.51 13.69 -11.73
CA SER A 35 -24.27 12.50 -10.94
C SER A 35 -23.31 13.05 -9.92
N GLN A 36 -23.77 13.27 -8.68
CA GLN A 36 -22.87 13.50 -7.57
C GLN A 36 -21.84 12.42 -7.76
N SER A 37 -20.62 12.81 -8.14
CA SER A 37 -19.57 11.85 -8.40
C SER A 37 -19.40 11.15 -7.07
N GLN A 38 -20.02 9.97 -6.94
CA GLN A 38 -19.89 9.18 -5.74
C GLN A 38 -18.39 8.96 -5.60
N SER A 39 -17.94 9.17 -4.37
CA SER A 39 -16.54 9.04 -4.03
C SER A 39 -16.42 7.85 -3.11
N HIS A 40 -15.41 7.04 -3.33
CA HIS A 40 -15.14 5.87 -2.52
C HIS A 40 -13.67 5.83 -2.14
N TRP A 41 -13.36 5.03 -1.13
CA TRP A 41 -11.99 4.82 -0.70
C TRP A 41 -11.29 3.87 -1.65
N VAL A 42 -10.15 4.31 -2.17
CA VAL A 42 -9.31 3.56 -3.11
C VAL A 42 -7.92 3.44 -2.50
N ASP A 43 -7.35 2.24 -2.46
CA ASP A 43 -5.96 2.03 -2.08
C ASP A 43 -5.03 2.74 -3.09
N ILE A 44 -4.28 3.74 -2.64
CA ILE A 44 -3.34 4.51 -3.47
C ILE A 44 -1.87 4.27 -3.09
N TRP A 45 -1.64 3.49 -2.04
CA TRP A 45 -0.37 2.84 -1.72
C TRP A 45 -0.69 1.62 -0.86
N THR A 46 -0.02 0.50 -1.09
CA THR A 46 -0.20 -0.72 -0.28
C THR A 46 1.12 -1.46 -0.13
N ALA A 47 1.30 -2.06 1.04
CA ALA A 47 2.30 -3.07 1.31
C ALA A 47 1.58 -4.31 1.81
N MET A 48 1.88 -5.46 1.23
CA MET A 48 1.36 -6.74 1.71
C MET A 48 1.78 -6.94 3.18
N PRO A 49 0.83 -7.16 4.11
CA PRO A 49 1.20 -7.57 5.45
C PRO A 49 1.82 -8.97 5.38
N GLN A 50 2.88 -9.19 6.14
CA GLN A 50 3.55 -10.48 6.29
C GLN A 50 3.91 -10.72 7.76
N LEU A 51 4.01 -11.99 8.13
CA LEU A 51 4.69 -12.37 9.36
C LEU A 51 6.17 -12.06 9.21
N THR A 52 6.72 -11.26 10.12
CA THR A 52 8.15 -10.97 10.13
C THR A 52 8.93 -12.23 10.46
N GLU A 53 9.76 -12.68 9.53
CA GLU A 53 10.63 -13.83 9.76
C GLU A 53 11.61 -13.52 10.92
N PRO A 54 12.02 -14.52 11.72
CA PRO A 54 12.94 -14.31 12.84
C PRO A 54 14.26 -13.60 12.46
N ALA A 55 14.77 -13.86 11.25
CA ALA A 55 15.99 -13.23 10.74
C ALA A 55 15.79 -11.78 10.26
N ASN A 56 14.54 -11.38 10.02
CA ASN A 56 14.12 -10.06 9.57
C ASN A 56 13.44 -9.24 10.68
N LEU A 57 13.49 -9.73 11.93
CA LEU A 57 13.11 -8.94 13.09
C LEU A 57 13.95 -7.66 13.16
N PRO A 58 13.43 -6.60 13.82
CA PRO A 58 14.21 -5.39 14.02
C PRO A 58 15.58 -5.70 14.63
N PRO A 59 16.64 -4.99 14.23
CA PRO A 59 17.95 -5.21 14.84
C PRO A 59 17.93 -4.81 16.32
N ALA A 60 18.83 -5.38 17.11
CA ALA A 60 19.13 -4.83 18.43
C ALA A 60 19.52 -3.34 18.29
N PRO A 61 19.13 -2.46 19.21
CA PRO A 61 18.47 -2.73 20.50
C PRO A 61 16.93 -2.72 20.47
N PHE A 62 16.29 -2.77 19.29
CA PHE A 62 14.84 -2.64 19.13
C PHE A 62 14.05 -3.93 19.37
N VAL A 63 14.75 -4.98 19.84
CA VAL A 63 14.19 -6.24 20.31
C VAL A 63 14.69 -6.42 21.74
N GLY A 64 13.79 -6.39 22.71
CA GLY A 64 14.20 -6.44 24.11
C GLY A 64 13.04 -6.46 25.09
N THR A 65 13.33 -6.65 26.36
CA THR A 65 12.33 -6.51 27.42
C THR A 65 11.99 -5.03 27.59
N PRO A 66 10.73 -4.63 27.82
CA PRO A 66 10.40 -3.24 28.14
C PRO A 66 11.32 -2.76 29.26
N SER A 67 12.01 -1.62 29.06
CA SER A 67 12.82 -1.03 30.12
C SER A 67 11.91 -0.79 31.33
N PRO A 68 12.26 -1.27 32.55
CA PRO A 68 11.42 -1.01 33.70
C PRO A 68 11.36 0.50 33.91
N SER A 69 10.13 1.02 33.95
CA SER A 69 9.80 2.37 34.42
C SER A 69 10.63 2.69 35.69
N PRO A 70 11.04 3.95 35.95
CA PRO A 70 12.00 4.31 37.01
C PRO A 70 11.47 4.14 38.46
N LEU A 71 10.43 3.34 38.67
CA LEU A 71 9.81 3.09 39.95
C LEU A 71 10.61 2.00 40.68
N PRO A 72 11.00 2.21 41.96
CA PRO A 72 11.82 1.25 42.69
C PRO A 72 11.02 -0.02 42.98
N ILE A 73 11.48 -1.15 42.44
CA ILE A 73 10.95 -2.48 42.75
C ILE A 73 11.33 -2.88 44.18
N LEU A 74 10.33 -3.04 45.05
CA LEU A 74 10.48 -3.63 46.37
C LEU A 74 10.71 -5.15 46.24
N TYR A 75 11.79 -5.64 46.85
CA TYR A 75 12.23 -7.03 46.75
C TYR A 75 11.36 -7.95 47.62
N THR A 76 10.64 -8.89 47.00
CA THR A 76 10.05 -10.07 47.67
C THR A 76 10.56 -11.35 47.02
N PRO A 77 11.11 -12.33 47.77
CA PRO A 77 11.64 -13.54 47.16
C PRO A 77 10.55 -14.60 46.95
N LEU A 78 10.74 -15.40 45.89
CA LEU A 78 10.02 -16.61 45.46
C LEU A 78 8.74 -16.41 44.65
N ILE A 79 8.88 -16.24 43.32
CA ILE A 79 7.94 -16.76 42.31
C ILE A 79 8.64 -16.88 40.95
N ASN A 80 8.28 -17.93 40.19
CA ASN A 80 8.70 -18.27 38.82
C ASN A 80 9.38 -17.13 38.04
N ILE A 81 10.65 -17.30 37.68
CA ILE A 81 11.33 -16.46 36.69
C ILE A 81 10.65 -16.74 35.35
N ARG A 82 9.52 -16.07 35.09
CA ARG A 82 8.96 -15.94 33.75
C ARG A 82 10.04 -15.20 32.99
N THR A 83 10.75 -15.90 32.11
CA THR A 83 11.60 -15.24 31.11
C THR A 83 10.73 -14.15 30.50
N PRO A 84 11.11 -12.87 30.62
CA PRO A 84 10.29 -11.79 30.11
C PRO A 84 10.10 -12.03 28.62
N THR A 85 8.84 -12.02 28.18
CA THR A 85 8.52 -12.15 26.77
C THR A 85 9.22 -10.99 26.05
N PRO A 86 9.99 -11.25 24.97
CA PRO A 86 10.61 -10.18 24.23
C PRO A 86 9.52 -9.22 23.74
N SER A 87 9.78 -7.92 23.84
CA SER A 87 8.97 -6.87 23.24
C SER A 87 9.71 -6.34 22.01
N ILE A 88 8.94 -6.06 20.97
CA ILE A 88 9.40 -5.47 19.73
C ILE A 88 9.09 -3.98 19.77
N PHE A 89 10.10 -3.16 19.49
CA PHE A 89 10.01 -1.69 19.50
C PHE A 89 9.57 -1.06 20.84
N PRO A 90 10.04 -1.50 22.02
CA PRO A 90 9.75 -0.79 23.26
C PRO A 90 10.34 0.62 23.23
N ASN A 91 9.57 1.62 23.66
CA ASN A 91 9.93 3.03 23.67
C ASN A 91 10.52 3.51 22.34
N THR A 92 9.94 3.12 21.20
CA THR A 92 10.54 3.35 19.88
C THR A 92 9.61 4.12 18.97
N THR A 93 10.14 5.15 18.31
CA THR A 93 9.53 5.79 17.15
C THR A 93 10.07 5.17 15.87
N LEU A 94 9.16 4.80 14.97
CA LEU A 94 9.42 4.35 13.62
C LEU A 94 9.03 5.46 12.64
N ARG A 95 9.97 5.93 11.83
CA ARG A 95 9.74 6.89 10.75
C ARG A 95 9.87 6.19 9.42
N GLN A 96 8.79 6.15 8.68
CA GLN A 96 8.66 5.34 7.48
C GLN A 96 8.18 6.22 6.33
N THR A 97 8.73 6.04 5.13
CA THR A 97 8.28 6.83 3.97
C THR A 97 7.60 5.96 2.93
N LEU A 98 6.61 6.53 2.26
CA LEU A 98 5.85 5.88 1.19
C LEU A 98 5.51 6.88 0.08
N ARG A 99 5.22 6.38 -1.12
CA ARG A 99 4.96 7.20 -2.30
C ARG A 99 3.51 7.03 -2.75
N LEU A 100 2.75 8.12 -2.80
CA LEU A 100 1.39 8.10 -3.31
C LEU A 100 1.38 7.82 -4.81
N THR A 101 0.49 6.94 -5.27
CA THR A 101 0.34 6.63 -6.70
C THR A 101 -0.72 7.50 -7.40
N GLN A 102 -1.64 8.10 -6.64
CA GLN A 102 -2.71 8.95 -7.15
C GLN A 102 -2.71 10.32 -6.45
N PRO A 103 -3.21 11.38 -7.11
CA PRO A 103 -3.52 12.62 -6.41
C PRO A 103 -4.64 12.36 -5.39
N ALA A 104 -4.55 13.01 -4.23
CA ALA A 104 -5.55 12.88 -3.18
C ALA A 104 -5.77 14.23 -2.50
N SER A 105 -7.02 14.52 -2.11
CA SER A 105 -7.35 15.63 -1.21
C SER A 105 -7.65 15.16 0.20
N THR A 106 -8.16 13.93 0.32
CA THR A 106 -8.45 13.28 1.59
C THR A 106 -7.90 11.86 1.52
N ILE A 107 -7.12 11.48 2.53
CA ILE A 107 -6.59 10.12 2.69
C ILE A 107 -7.02 9.52 4.02
N ARG A 108 -6.78 8.22 4.20
CA ARG A 108 -6.76 7.57 5.53
C ARG A 108 -5.70 6.48 5.56
N LEU A 109 -5.17 6.22 6.74
CA LEU A 109 -4.09 5.28 7.00
C LEU A 109 -4.65 3.97 7.54
N ARG A 110 -4.13 2.83 7.04
CA ARG A 110 -4.40 1.51 7.59
C ARG A 110 -3.17 0.93 8.25
N LEU A 111 -3.33 0.54 9.51
CA LEU A 111 -2.32 -0.16 10.30
C LEU A 111 -2.79 -1.58 10.55
N SER A 112 -1.89 -2.55 10.44
CA SER A 112 -2.19 -3.97 10.46
C SER A 112 -1.39 -4.70 11.54
N ASN A 113 -2.11 -5.52 12.30
CA ASN A 113 -1.59 -6.51 13.23
C ASN A 113 -2.00 -7.94 12.81
N ALA A 114 -2.20 -8.16 11.49
CA ALA A 114 -2.72 -9.41 10.93
C ALA A 114 -1.94 -10.67 11.35
N PHE A 115 -0.63 -10.54 11.56
CA PHE A 115 0.25 -11.64 11.97
C PHE A 115 0.70 -11.56 13.43
N GLY A 116 0.25 -10.55 14.19
CA GLY A 116 0.58 -10.45 15.59
C GLY A 116 -0.16 -11.47 16.44
N SER A 117 0.56 -12.13 17.34
CA SER A 117 -0.03 -13.04 18.34
C SER A 117 -0.45 -12.32 19.63
N THR A 118 -0.16 -11.03 19.76
CA THR A 118 -0.60 -10.15 20.85
C THR A 118 -1.10 -8.82 20.29
N ASP A 119 -1.80 -8.06 21.13
CA ASP A 119 -2.25 -6.72 20.79
C ASP A 119 -1.06 -5.79 20.53
N LEU A 120 -1.20 -4.93 19.52
CA LEU A 120 -0.23 -3.93 19.10
C LEU A 120 -0.64 -2.56 19.66
N PRO A 121 -0.02 -2.10 20.77
CA PRO A 121 -0.23 -0.74 21.26
C PRO A 121 0.59 0.24 20.44
N ILE A 122 -0.07 1.31 19.98
CA ILE A 122 0.58 2.45 19.31
C ILE A 122 0.17 3.71 20.06
N THR A 123 1.14 4.43 20.60
CA THR A 123 0.91 5.55 21.50
C THR A 123 0.59 6.82 20.74
N SER A 124 1.27 7.07 19.62
CA SER A 124 1.03 8.22 18.76
C SER A 124 1.39 7.91 17.32
N VAL A 125 0.68 8.55 16.39
CA VAL A 125 0.87 8.44 14.95
C VAL A 125 0.81 9.84 14.34
N ALA A 126 1.71 10.14 13.40
CA ALA A 126 1.62 11.36 12.62
C ALA A 126 2.02 11.13 11.16
N ILE A 127 1.54 12.01 10.30
CA ILE A 127 1.97 12.09 8.91
C ILE A 127 2.58 13.45 8.60
N SER A 128 3.63 13.46 7.80
CA SER A 128 4.38 14.66 7.43
C SER A 128 4.94 14.55 6.02
N LEU A 129 5.61 15.59 5.56
CA LEU A 129 6.28 15.61 4.26
C LEU A 129 7.79 15.56 4.47
N PRO A 130 8.54 14.71 3.76
CA PRO A 130 9.99 14.77 3.79
C PRO A 130 10.51 15.88 2.87
N PRO A 131 11.73 16.40 3.15
CA PRO A 131 12.40 17.34 2.26
C PRO A 131 12.64 16.73 0.88
N ASN A 132 12.53 17.56 -0.16
CA ASN A 132 12.80 17.20 -1.55
C ASN A 132 12.01 15.99 -2.06
N ASN A 133 10.85 15.67 -1.45
CA ASN A 133 10.02 14.54 -1.86
C ASN A 133 10.78 13.19 -1.78
N THR A 134 11.71 13.07 -0.83
CA THR A 134 12.70 11.97 -0.77
C THR A 134 12.17 10.76 0.00
N LEU A 135 12.20 9.58 -0.63
CA LEU A 135 12.00 8.31 0.06
C LEU A 135 13.22 8.01 0.95
N GLY A 136 12.99 7.50 2.15
CA GLY A 136 14.01 7.12 3.11
C GLY A 136 14.57 8.28 3.90
N SER A 137 13.92 9.44 3.88
CA SER A 137 14.34 10.60 4.66
C SER A 137 14.14 10.35 6.17
N ALA A 138 15.20 10.58 6.95
CA ALA A 138 15.13 10.69 8.41
C ALA A 138 14.55 12.04 8.87
N SER A 139 14.48 13.03 7.97
CA SER A 139 13.96 14.36 8.26
C SER A 139 12.55 14.57 7.68
N ILE A 140 11.86 15.53 8.26
CA ILE A 140 10.59 16.06 7.77
C ILE A 140 10.75 17.55 7.45
N ILE A 141 9.79 18.12 6.72
CA ILE A 141 9.64 19.56 6.59
C ILE A 141 8.93 20.04 7.87
N PRO A 142 9.50 21.01 8.61
CA PRO A 142 8.87 21.57 9.80
C PRO A 142 7.43 22.02 9.53
N ASP A 143 6.59 21.96 10.56
CA ASP A 143 5.17 22.36 10.52
C ASP A 143 4.28 21.56 9.53
N THR A 144 4.79 20.47 8.95
CA THR A 144 3.97 19.56 8.13
C THR A 144 3.45 18.35 8.89
N SER A 145 3.91 18.14 10.13
CA SER A 145 3.47 17.04 10.97
C SER A 145 2.02 17.23 11.40
N THR A 146 1.19 16.26 11.04
CA THR A 146 -0.24 16.21 11.37
C THR A 146 -0.50 14.93 12.15
N PRO A 147 -0.92 15.02 13.43
CA PRO A 147 -1.32 13.85 14.20
C PRO A 147 -2.47 13.10 13.53
N ILE A 148 -2.47 11.78 13.65
CA ILE A 148 -3.53 10.90 13.14
C ILE A 148 -4.32 10.34 14.33
N SER A 149 -5.64 10.45 14.23
CA SER A 149 -6.58 9.89 15.18
C SER A 149 -7.34 8.69 14.61
N PHE A 150 -7.84 7.86 15.52
CA PHE A 150 -8.64 6.68 15.26
C PHE A 150 -9.80 6.71 16.25
N ASP A 151 -11.02 6.90 15.75
CA ASP A 151 -12.23 7.04 16.57
C ASP A 151 -12.10 8.12 17.68
N GLY A 152 -11.42 9.24 17.35
CA GLY A 152 -11.17 10.35 18.28
C GLY A 152 -9.94 10.21 19.18
N ASP A 153 -9.32 9.03 19.26
CA ASP A 153 -8.13 8.78 20.07
C ASP A 153 -6.84 8.83 19.24
N THR A 154 -5.75 9.36 19.81
CA THR A 154 -4.41 9.35 19.19
C THR A 154 -3.57 8.14 19.59
N SER A 155 -3.93 7.49 20.70
CA SER A 155 -3.35 6.23 21.16
C SER A 155 -4.34 5.11 20.92
N ILE A 156 -3.86 4.01 20.34
CA ILE A 156 -4.68 2.89 19.92
C ILE A 156 -4.11 1.56 20.35
N LEU A 157 -5.00 0.58 20.44
CA LEU A 157 -4.66 -0.82 20.57
C LEU A 157 -5.22 -1.55 19.34
N VAL A 158 -4.34 -2.13 18.52
CA VAL A 158 -4.77 -2.96 17.37
C VAL A 158 -4.76 -4.42 17.82
N PRO A 159 -5.93 -5.08 17.94
CA PRO A 159 -5.98 -6.44 18.46
C PRO A 159 -5.17 -7.42 17.61
N ALA A 160 -4.72 -8.53 18.23
CA ALA A 160 -4.09 -9.63 17.50
C ALA A 160 -4.93 -10.06 16.28
N GLY A 161 -4.28 -10.27 15.13
CA GLY A 161 -4.93 -10.68 13.88
C GLY A 161 -5.82 -9.62 13.21
N SER A 162 -5.84 -8.38 13.73
CA SER A 162 -6.75 -7.33 13.27
C SER A 162 -6.04 -6.21 12.53
N LEU A 163 -6.82 -5.28 11.98
CA LEU A 163 -6.34 -4.04 11.40
C LEU A 163 -7.20 -2.88 11.90
N ILE A 164 -6.67 -1.66 11.82
CA ILE A 164 -7.38 -0.43 12.14
C ILE A 164 -7.23 0.58 11.00
N VAL A 165 -8.22 1.45 10.85
CA VAL A 165 -8.26 2.50 9.83
C VAL A 165 -8.41 3.84 10.53
N SER A 166 -7.59 4.82 10.16
CA SER A 166 -7.67 6.17 10.74
C SER A 166 -8.93 6.90 10.33
N GLU A 167 -9.20 7.99 11.04
CA GLU A 167 -10.10 9.02 10.53
C GLU A 167 -9.56 9.65 9.23
N PRO A 168 -10.41 10.30 8.41
CA PRO A 168 -9.99 10.99 7.21
C PRO A 168 -9.03 12.15 7.49
N ILE A 169 -7.92 12.19 6.77
CA ILE A 169 -6.88 13.22 6.86
C ILE A 169 -6.97 14.09 5.61
N THR A 170 -7.14 15.40 5.80
CA THR A 170 -7.11 16.37 4.70
C THR A 170 -5.66 16.60 4.27
N LEU A 171 -5.32 16.15 3.06
CA LEU A 171 -3.95 16.18 2.55
C LEU A 171 -3.94 16.43 1.03
N PRO A 172 -4.15 17.68 0.56
CA PRO A 172 -4.17 18.02 -0.85
C PRO A 172 -2.78 17.87 -1.47
N LYS A 173 -2.54 16.72 -2.09
CA LYS A 173 -1.25 16.34 -2.69
C LYS A 173 -1.43 15.64 -4.02
N GLN A 174 -0.42 15.78 -4.86
CA GLN A 174 -0.38 15.17 -6.18
C GLN A 174 0.15 13.75 -6.11
N ALA A 175 -0.10 12.96 -7.15
CA ALA A 175 0.58 11.68 -7.34
C ALA A 175 2.10 11.86 -7.28
N SER A 176 2.81 10.79 -6.91
CA SER A 176 4.27 10.80 -6.66
C SER A 176 4.73 11.67 -5.49
N THR A 177 3.83 12.21 -4.67
CA THR A 177 4.20 12.79 -3.38
C THR A 177 4.66 11.68 -2.43
N THR A 178 5.79 11.87 -1.75
CA THR A 178 6.19 11.05 -0.60
C THR A 178 5.58 11.60 0.65
N LEU A 179 5.06 10.70 1.46
CA LEU A 179 4.66 10.97 2.83
C LEU A 179 5.63 10.27 3.77
N THR A 180 5.84 10.89 4.93
CA THR A 180 6.48 10.29 6.08
C THR A 180 5.40 9.94 7.10
N VAL A 181 5.41 8.72 7.61
CA VAL A 181 4.52 8.23 8.67
C VAL A 181 5.39 7.89 9.87
N ASP A 182 5.14 8.56 10.99
CA ASP A 182 5.76 8.25 12.27
C ASP A 182 4.80 7.42 13.12
N LEU A 183 5.29 6.33 13.72
CA LEU A 183 4.58 5.51 14.71
C LEU A 183 5.42 5.45 15.98
N TYR A 184 4.88 5.86 17.12
CA TYR A 184 5.54 5.66 18.42
C TYR A 184 4.87 4.56 19.23
N LEU A 185 5.68 3.64 19.73
CA LEU A 185 5.27 2.53 20.56
C LEU A 185 5.96 2.66 21.92
N GLU A 186 5.27 3.19 22.92
CA GLU A 186 5.85 3.37 24.26
C GLU A 186 6.20 2.02 24.91
N SER A 187 5.26 1.07 24.90
CA SER A 187 5.47 -0.26 25.48
C SER A 187 6.06 -1.28 24.50
N GLY A 188 6.04 -0.99 23.20
CA GLY A 188 6.28 -1.98 22.15
C GLY A 188 5.18 -3.04 22.07
N GLN A 189 5.32 -3.98 21.14
CA GLN A 189 4.45 -5.14 21.00
C GLN A 189 5.07 -6.38 21.64
N ASN A 190 4.29 -7.10 22.45
CA ASN A 190 4.78 -8.30 23.11
C ASN A 190 4.89 -9.50 22.15
N GLY A 191 5.94 -10.30 22.31
CA GLY A 191 6.22 -11.44 21.44
C GLY A 191 7.02 -11.02 20.20
N THR A 192 7.34 -11.99 19.35
CA THR A 192 8.15 -11.76 18.14
C THR A 192 7.34 -11.87 16.85
N ASP A 193 6.09 -12.33 16.93
CA ASP A 193 5.22 -12.37 15.77
C ASP A 193 4.67 -10.97 15.54
N ILE A 194 5.23 -10.27 14.56
CA ILE A 194 4.83 -8.91 14.21
C ILE A 194 4.54 -8.79 12.72
N THR A 195 3.61 -7.90 12.37
CA THR A 195 3.24 -7.64 10.97
C THR A 195 4.21 -6.64 10.34
N SER A 196 4.77 -7.00 9.18
CA SER A 196 5.67 -6.12 8.46
C SER A 196 5.70 -6.40 6.96
N HIS A 197 6.56 -5.67 6.24
CA HIS A 197 6.89 -5.88 4.84
C HIS A 197 8.42 -5.70 4.66
N PRO A 198 9.19 -6.80 4.59
CA PRO A 198 10.61 -6.75 4.25
C PRO A 198 10.82 -6.27 2.82
N GLY A 199 11.92 -5.56 2.56
CA GLY A 199 12.27 -5.11 1.21
C GLY A 199 11.42 -3.93 0.74
N SER A 200 11.24 -2.94 1.61
CA SER A 200 10.56 -1.68 1.28
C SER A 200 11.23 -0.92 0.11
N ARG A 201 12.52 -1.21 -0.16
CA ARG A 201 13.38 -0.46 -1.11
C ARG A 201 13.47 1.03 -0.76
N THR A 202 13.26 1.35 0.50
CA THR A 202 13.39 2.67 1.10
C THR A 202 13.72 2.53 2.59
N THR A 203 14.50 3.44 3.14
CA THR A 203 14.87 3.36 4.55
C THR A 203 13.70 3.75 5.46
N SER A 204 13.33 2.86 6.36
CA SER A 204 12.63 3.21 7.59
C SER A 204 13.65 3.38 8.68
N TRP A 205 13.43 4.38 9.52
CA TRP A 205 14.32 4.74 10.61
C TRP A 205 13.65 4.47 11.94
N MET A 206 14.43 4.07 12.92
CA MET A 206 13.95 3.78 14.27
C MET A 206 14.87 4.43 15.30
N GLY A 207 14.27 5.06 16.31
CA GLY A 207 14.97 5.73 17.40
C GLY A 207 14.16 5.69 18.69
N PHE A 208 14.84 5.74 19.83
CA PHE A 208 14.18 5.67 21.14
C PHE A 208 13.50 6.98 21.53
N GLY A 209 12.40 6.87 22.27
CA GLY A 209 11.55 7.97 22.71
C GLY A 209 10.41 8.29 21.75
N ASP A 210 9.50 9.16 22.19
CA ASP A 210 8.50 9.78 21.32
C ASP A 210 9.19 10.86 20.49
N LEU A 211 9.49 10.52 19.24
CA LEU A 211 10.12 11.39 18.24
C LEU A 211 9.12 11.75 17.13
N VAL A 212 7.82 11.54 17.37
CA VAL A 212 6.77 11.78 16.38
C VAL A 212 6.73 13.26 16.03
N GLY A 213 6.91 13.57 14.74
CA GLY A 213 6.90 14.95 14.27
C GLY A 213 8.17 15.75 14.55
N GLU A 214 9.22 15.14 15.12
CA GLU A 214 10.53 15.80 15.25
C GLU A 214 11.14 16.05 13.88
N ASP A 215 11.74 17.22 13.67
CA ASP A 215 12.29 17.66 12.37
C ASP A 215 13.28 16.65 11.76
N SER A 216 14.03 15.95 12.61
CA SER A 216 14.91 14.86 12.22
C SER A 216 15.11 13.87 13.36
N ILE A 217 15.14 12.59 13.01
CA ILE A 217 15.54 11.53 13.95
C ILE A 217 17.02 11.23 13.74
N VAL A 218 17.83 11.76 14.66
CA VAL A 218 19.29 11.67 14.63
C VAL A 218 19.80 11.31 16.02
N GLY A 219 20.91 10.58 16.10
CA GLY A 219 21.51 10.15 17.36
C GLY A 219 22.32 8.87 17.22
N GLY A 220 23.08 8.50 18.26
CA GLY A 220 23.95 7.33 18.25
C GLY A 220 23.21 5.99 18.17
N ASP A 221 21.97 5.95 18.64
CA ASP A 221 21.15 4.73 18.70
C ASP A 221 20.11 4.65 17.57
N VAL A 222 20.10 5.60 16.62
CA VAL A 222 19.18 5.59 15.48
C VAL A 222 19.65 4.57 14.45
N VAL A 223 18.74 3.71 13.99
CA VAL A 223 19.04 2.67 13.01
C VAL A 223 18.10 2.78 11.80
N GLY A 224 18.65 2.57 10.60
CA GLY A 224 17.89 2.51 9.35
C GLY A 224 17.82 1.09 8.81
N VAL A 225 16.65 0.68 8.32
CA VAL A 225 16.41 -0.64 7.70
C VAL A 225 15.52 -0.51 6.46
N GLU A 226 15.65 -1.43 5.51
CA GLU A 226 14.77 -1.48 4.33
C GLU A 226 13.50 -2.29 4.61
N HIS A 227 12.66 -1.76 5.51
CA HIS A 227 11.49 -2.48 6.03
C HIS A 227 10.33 -1.54 6.30
N TRP A 228 9.10 -1.92 5.98
CA TRP A 228 7.90 -1.25 6.53
C TRP A 228 7.30 -2.08 7.66
N TYR A 229 7.01 -1.46 8.81
CA TYR A 229 6.40 -2.11 9.96
C TYR A 229 5.00 -1.56 10.18
N PHE A 230 4.04 -2.46 10.37
CA PHE A 230 2.64 -2.20 10.71
C PHE A 230 1.80 -1.37 9.71
N ILE A 231 2.40 -0.54 8.85
CA ILE A 231 1.68 0.18 7.79
C ILE A 231 1.31 -0.80 6.68
N SER A 232 0.01 -0.97 6.41
CA SER A 232 -0.45 -1.81 5.30
C SER A 232 -0.92 -1.00 4.10
N THR A 233 -1.54 0.16 4.31
CA THR A 233 -2.23 0.86 3.20
C THR A 233 -2.42 2.34 3.46
N ILE A 234 -2.39 3.14 2.39
CA ILE A 234 -2.98 4.48 2.33
C ILE A 234 -4.12 4.43 1.33
N GLU A 235 -5.32 4.79 1.79
CA GLU A 235 -6.49 4.97 0.93
C GLU A 235 -6.71 6.46 0.65
N ALA A 236 -7.18 6.79 -0.54
CA ALA A 236 -7.69 8.12 -0.86
C ALA A 236 -9.18 8.06 -1.17
N LEU A 237 -9.90 9.10 -0.76
CA LEU A 237 -11.28 9.31 -1.17
C LEU A 237 -11.26 9.91 -2.58
N LEU A 238 -11.60 9.10 -3.58
CA LEU A 238 -11.50 9.47 -5.00
C LEU A 238 -12.84 9.30 -5.70
N PRO A 239 -13.07 10.02 -6.83
CA PRO A 239 -14.20 9.77 -7.71
C PRO A 239 -14.30 8.30 -8.14
N ASP A 240 -15.51 7.84 -8.42
CA ASP A 240 -15.80 6.50 -8.93
C ASP A 240 -15.08 6.10 -10.22
N THR A 241 -14.30 6.97 -10.85
CA THR A 241 -13.44 6.61 -11.99
C THR A 241 -12.12 5.97 -11.59
N TYR A 242 -11.76 5.96 -10.30
CA TYR A 242 -10.51 5.39 -9.77
C TYR A 242 -10.76 4.03 -9.15
N HIS A 243 -10.00 3.01 -9.58
CA HIS A 243 -10.25 1.62 -9.20
C HIS A 243 -8.93 0.83 -9.17
N GLY A 244 -8.83 -0.16 -8.27
CA GLY A 244 -7.78 -1.18 -8.34
C GLY A 244 -7.97 -2.07 -9.58
N TRP A 245 -6.96 -2.83 -10.00
CA TRP A 245 -7.10 -3.70 -11.17
C TRP A 245 -8.27 -4.70 -11.08
N PRO A 246 -8.64 -5.28 -9.91
CA PRO A 246 -9.83 -6.15 -9.84
C PRO A 246 -11.12 -5.35 -10.06
N ASP A 247 -11.18 -4.13 -9.53
CA ASP A 247 -12.33 -3.22 -9.66
C ASP A 247 -12.41 -2.60 -11.06
N LEU A 248 -11.32 -2.57 -11.82
CA LEU A 248 -11.35 -2.29 -13.26
C LEU A 248 -11.84 -3.51 -14.04
N LEU A 249 -11.33 -4.71 -13.71
CA LEU A 249 -11.66 -5.94 -14.45
C LEU A 249 -13.13 -6.31 -14.30
N LEU A 250 -13.72 -6.17 -13.12
CA LEU A 250 -15.11 -6.60 -12.88
C LEU A 250 -16.12 -5.86 -13.78
N PRO A 251 -16.13 -4.51 -13.89
CA PRO A 251 -16.93 -3.78 -14.88
C PRO A 251 -16.64 -4.20 -16.32
N TYR A 252 -15.37 -4.46 -16.70
CA TYR A 252 -15.05 -4.97 -18.03
C TYR A 252 -15.72 -6.34 -18.29
N LEU A 253 -15.68 -7.26 -17.32
CA LEU A 253 -16.37 -8.55 -17.40
C LEU A 253 -17.89 -8.37 -17.47
N HIS A 254 -18.45 -7.40 -16.73
CA HIS A 254 -19.88 -7.14 -16.69
C HIS A 254 -20.42 -6.43 -17.93
N ASN A 255 -19.59 -5.67 -18.64
CA ASN A 255 -19.93 -5.07 -19.92
C ASN A 255 -19.94 -6.06 -21.10
N ASN A 256 -19.49 -7.31 -20.89
CA ASN A 256 -19.57 -8.37 -21.89
C ASN A 256 -20.69 -9.37 -21.51
N PRO A 257 -21.72 -9.58 -22.36
CA PRO A 257 -22.82 -10.52 -22.08
C PRO A 257 -22.39 -11.95 -21.76
N GLN A 258 -21.19 -12.38 -22.19
CA GLN A 258 -20.68 -13.72 -21.92
C GLN A 258 -20.09 -13.87 -20.51
N THR A 259 -19.69 -12.76 -19.87
CA THR A 259 -18.97 -12.76 -18.59
C THR A 259 -19.67 -11.96 -17.50
N ASN A 260 -20.85 -11.39 -17.79
CA ASN A 260 -21.57 -10.51 -16.87
C ASN A 260 -22.23 -11.18 -15.66
N THR A 261 -22.13 -12.51 -15.58
CA THR A 261 -22.56 -13.31 -14.43
C THR A 261 -21.39 -13.76 -13.57
N LEU A 262 -20.15 -13.45 -13.97
CA LEU A 262 -18.96 -13.86 -13.23
C LEU A 262 -18.79 -13.00 -11.97
N SER A 263 -18.41 -13.67 -10.88
CA SER A 263 -17.90 -13.04 -9.66
C SER A 263 -16.37 -13.08 -9.69
N LEU A 264 -15.71 -12.03 -9.19
CA LEU A 264 -14.26 -11.93 -9.13
C LEU A 264 -13.78 -12.08 -7.68
N LEU A 265 -12.85 -12.99 -7.45
CA LEU A 265 -12.21 -13.20 -6.15
C LEU A 265 -10.71 -12.89 -6.29
N ASN A 266 -10.15 -12.09 -5.38
CA ASN A 266 -8.72 -11.81 -5.35
C ASN A 266 -8.05 -12.64 -4.25
N GLN A 267 -7.11 -13.50 -4.65
CA GLN A 267 -6.34 -14.41 -3.77
C GLN A 267 -4.83 -14.17 -3.89
N ALA A 268 -4.44 -12.95 -4.27
CA ALA A 268 -3.05 -12.57 -4.42
C ALA A 268 -2.35 -12.52 -3.05
N ALA A 269 -1.17 -13.12 -2.99
CA ALA A 269 -0.22 -12.96 -1.91
C ALA A 269 1.08 -12.46 -2.54
N GLY A 270 1.57 -11.29 -2.12
CA GLY A 270 2.87 -10.83 -2.63
C GLY A 270 4.00 -11.67 -2.01
N GLY A 271 5.18 -11.66 -2.63
CA GLY A 271 6.32 -12.46 -2.16
C GLY A 271 6.12 -13.97 -2.23
N ASN A 272 4.95 -14.43 -2.69
CA ASN A 272 4.65 -15.83 -2.90
C ASN A 272 5.41 -16.36 -4.10
N ARG A 273 5.63 -17.67 -4.05
CA ARG A 273 6.40 -18.43 -5.02
C ARG A 273 5.59 -19.66 -5.42
N LEU A 274 5.88 -20.22 -6.59
CA LEU A 274 5.11 -21.32 -7.15
C LEU A 274 5.30 -22.62 -6.38
N LEU A 275 6.55 -23.04 -6.18
CA LEU A 275 6.91 -24.39 -5.70
C LEU A 275 7.57 -24.42 -4.32
N HIS A 276 8.15 -23.30 -3.91
CA HIS A 276 8.87 -23.17 -2.65
C HIS A 276 8.21 -22.08 -1.85
N ASP A 277 8.25 -22.19 -0.52
CA ASP A 277 7.77 -21.10 0.30
C ASP A 277 8.62 -19.84 0.06
N GLY A 278 7.97 -18.70 0.23
CA GLY A 278 8.61 -17.39 0.19
C GLY A 278 8.20 -16.65 1.46
N LEU A 279 7.62 -15.47 1.29
CA LEU A 279 7.06 -14.69 2.38
C LEU A 279 5.75 -15.29 2.95
N GLY A 280 5.28 -16.39 2.35
CA GLY A 280 4.14 -17.20 2.79
C GLY A 280 4.18 -18.59 2.13
N PRO A 281 3.17 -19.45 2.41
CA PRO A 281 3.07 -20.78 1.83
C PRO A 281 3.01 -20.72 0.29
N ASN A 282 3.80 -21.55 -0.36
CA ASN A 282 3.89 -21.59 -1.82
C ASN A 282 2.53 -21.82 -2.49
N THR A 283 2.37 -21.28 -3.69
CA THR A 283 1.09 -21.26 -4.41
C THR A 283 0.56 -22.68 -4.68
N LEU A 284 1.45 -23.65 -4.95
CA LEU A 284 1.04 -25.04 -5.12
C LEU A 284 0.46 -25.65 -3.83
N SER A 285 1.00 -25.32 -2.66
CA SER A 285 0.50 -25.82 -1.37
C SER A 285 -0.87 -25.24 -0.96
N ARG A 286 -1.22 -24.07 -1.50
CA ARG A 286 -2.46 -23.37 -1.15
C ARG A 286 -3.52 -23.39 -2.25
N ILE A 287 -3.24 -23.95 -3.44
CA ILE A 287 -4.17 -23.90 -4.58
C ILE A 287 -5.51 -24.60 -4.28
N ASP A 288 -5.48 -25.69 -3.52
CA ASP A 288 -6.70 -26.39 -3.11
C ASP A 288 -7.56 -25.47 -2.22
N ARG A 289 -6.95 -24.83 -1.23
CA ARG A 289 -7.64 -23.92 -0.30
C ARG A 289 -8.13 -22.65 -1.00
N ASP A 290 -7.25 -21.98 -1.74
CA ASP A 290 -7.49 -20.61 -2.23
C ASP A 290 -8.14 -20.55 -3.60
N VAL A 291 -8.19 -21.65 -4.34
CA VAL A 291 -8.83 -21.69 -5.65
C VAL A 291 -9.85 -22.83 -5.68
N LEU A 292 -9.41 -24.08 -5.56
CA LEU A 292 -10.24 -25.23 -5.91
C LEU A 292 -11.36 -25.52 -4.88
N SER A 293 -11.22 -25.06 -3.65
CA SER A 293 -12.25 -25.20 -2.61
C SER A 293 -13.44 -24.24 -2.79
N HIS A 294 -13.29 -23.20 -3.62
CA HIS A 294 -14.36 -22.26 -3.90
C HIS A 294 -15.41 -22.86 -4.84
N SER A 295 -16.68 -22.56 -4.57
CA SER A 295 -17.80 -23.10 -5.36
C SER A 295 -17.79 -22.57 -6.80
N ARG A 296 -17.92 -23.47 -7.78
CA ARG A 296 -18.10 -23.15 -9.21
C ARG A 296 -17.00 -22.25 -9.80
N ILE A 297 -15.74 -22.48 -9.41
CA ILE A 297 -14.62 -21.86 -10.14
C ILE A 297 -14.61 -22.32 -11.59
N THR A 298 -14.58 -21.35 -12.50
CA THR A 298 -14.56 -21.56 -13.96
C THR A 298 -13.28 -21.03 -14.60
N HIS A 299 -12.64 -20.03 -13.98
CA HIS A 299 -11.47 -19.33 -14.48
C HIS A 299 -10.53 -18.97 -13.33
N ALA A 300 -9.22 -18.92 -13.60
CA ALA A 300 -8.21 -18.40 -12.69
C ALA A 300 -7.19 -17.57 -13.47
N ILE A 301 -6.85 -16.39 -12.94
CA ILE A 301 -5.76 -15.55 -13.45
C ILE A 301 -4.60 -15.72 -12.47
N VAL A 302 -3.50 -16.32 -12.93
CA VAL A 302 -2.33 -16.60 -12.11
C VAL A 302 -1.22 -15.61 -12.47
N PHE A 303 -0.83 -14.78 -11.50
CA PHE A 303 0.29 -13.86 -11.62
C PHE A 303 1.34 -14.21 -10.56
N GLU A 304 2.24 -15.12 -10.92
CA GLU A 304 3.24 -15.74 -10.03
C GLU A 304 4.55 -15.97 -10.79
N GLY A 305 5.62 -16.37 -10.09
CA GLY A 305 6.90 -16.76 -10.70
C GLY A 305 7.98 -15.67 -10.66
N VAL A 306 7.61 -14.40 -10.50
CA VAL A 306 8.60 -13.30 -10.43
C VAL A 306 9.50 -13.44 -9.21
N ASN A 307 8.93 -13.87 -8.07
CA ASN A 307 9.69 -14.13 -6.85
C ASN A 307 10.49 -15.43 -6.94
N ASP A 308 10.02 -16.45 -7.68
CA ASP A 308 10.78 -17.68 -7.93
C ASP A 308 12.07 -17.38 -8.68
N ILE A 309 12.00 -16.51 -9.69
CA ILE A 309 13.17 -16.05 -10.46
C ILE A 309 14.04 -15.13 -9.61
N GLY A 310 13.43 -14.15 -8.94
CA GLY A 310 14.15 -13.13 -8.16
C GLY A 310 14.91 -13.68 -6.95
N THR A 311 14.49 -14.83 -6.41
CA THR A 311 15.14 -15.50 -5.28
C THR A 311 15.96 -16.73 -5.69
N ALA A 312 16.04 -17.04 -7.00
CA ALA A 312 16.80 -18.18 -7.49
C ALA A 312 18.31 -17.99 -7.28
N SER A 313 19.01 -19.10 -7.08
CA SER A 313 20.48 -19.11 -7.04
C SER A 313 21.06 -18.51 -8.32
N THR A 314 22.14 -17.73 -8.18
CA THR A 314 22.89 -17.18 -9.31
C THR A 314 23.89 -18.18 -9.91
N SER A 315 23.89 -19.44 -9.48
CA SER A 315 24.78 -20.46 -10.07
C SER A 315 24.48 -20.67 -11.56
N PRO A 316 25.49 -21.01 -12.39
CA PRO A 316 25.28 -21.26 -13.83
C PRO A 316 24.21 -22.31 -14.10
N THR A 317 24.14 -23.35 -13.26
CA THR A 317 23.13 -24.42 -13.35
C THR A 317 21.72 -23.90 -13.08
N ALA A 318 21.54 -23.10 -12.02
CA ALA A 318 20.22 -22.51 -11.72
C ALA A 318 19.78 -21.51 -12.80
N GLN A 319 20.70 -20.71 -13.33
CA GLN A 319 20.40 -19.79 -14.44
C GLN A 319 20.03 -20.53 -15.73
N GLN A 320 20.63 -21.68 -16.04
CA GLN A 320 20.23 -22.51 -17.20
C GLN A 320 18.80 -23.04 -17.05
N ILE A 321 18.40 -23.45 -15.85
CA ILE A 321 17.01 -23.89 -15.58
C ILE A 321 16.05 -22.71 -15.78
N THR A 322 16.33 -21.56 -15.16
CA THR A 322 15.49 -20.37 -15.25
C THR A 322 15.38 -19.81 -16.68
N ASN A 323 16.49 -19.76 -17.43
CA ASN A 323 16.51 -19.26 -18.81
C ASN A 323 15.70 -20.13 -19.78
N ASN A 324 15.63 -21.45 -19.54
CA ASN A 324 14.82 -22.36 -20.35
C ASN A 324 13.30 -22.20 -20.15
N HIS A 325 12.88 -21.53 -19.07
CA HIS A 325 11.46 -21.23 -18.79
C HIS A 325 11.03 -19.81 -19.19
N ALA A 326 11.97 -18.88 -19.39
CA ALA A 326 11.69 -17.49 -19.77
C ALA A 326 11.64 -17.24 -21.29
N ALA A 327 12.13 -18.17 -22.11
CA ALA A 327 12.04 -18.05 -23.56
C ALA A 327 10.62 -18.39 -24.03
N PRO A 328 9.91 -17.49 -24.74
CA PRO A 328 8.68 -17.88 -25.41
C PRO A 328 9.04 -18.94 -26.44
N ARG A 329 8.60 -20.19 -26.22
CA ARG A 329 8.59 -21.19 -27.27
C ARG A 329 7.67 -20.66 -28.37
N ARG A 330 8.24 -20.02 -29.39
CA ARG A 330 7.56 -19.88 -30.68
C ARG A 330 7.23 -21.31 -31.11
N ARG A 331 5.93 -21.59 -31.24
CA ARG A 331 5.50 -22.79 -31.95
C ARG A 331 5.74 -22.49 -33.43
N ASP A 332 6.61 -23.26 -34.02
CA ASP A 332 6.67 -23.44 -35.48
C ASP A 332 5.49 -24.32 -35.93
#